data_AF-A0A2N0ZX18-F1
#
_entry.id   AF-A0A2N0ZX18-F1
#
_cell.length_a   1.000
_cell.length_b   1.000
_cell.length_c   1.000
_cell.angle_alpha   90.00
_cell.angle_beta   90.00
_cell.angle_gamma   90.00
#
_symmetry.space_group_name_H-M   'P 1'
#
loop_
_entity.id
_entity.type
_entity.pdbx_description
1 polymer ?
#
loop_
_entity_poly.entity_id
_entity_poly.type
_entity_poly.pdbx_seq_one_letter_code
_entity_poly.pdbx_strand_id
1 'polypeptide(L)'
;DENAVEVGFAGLYDTVLSYMASQLFKSANNKLQQTAHKYANKVLHLAAAEEHRKDFPLHNIKASKSKGGEEYYLPGVHSDVGGSYNKADEGKIKKETDPAKKEALLVFRNKEELTINQGQLWEMEADKQWLDTQGWYKGKKDNRTVSMIKSDAKATIKELEKKRKFKLELRDGDFTINLYFHPRQSNSYDPSVYFAYATLSVSRVDIHSAFSSIPLKVMADYVKNEPKLMIKKELEDRANSVIDVSNLGDLEKKVLGYIGKKPANSKAEDWIGEGEELNNFLKNYRNKHLNFSASKGPGYAPKIEDGKRTRFIYDA
;
A
#
# COMPACT_ATOMS: atom_id res chain seq x y z
N ASP A 1 11.54 -9.17 -41.89
CA ASP A 1 10.76 -10.38 -41.64
C ASP A 1 9.28 -10.05 -41.55
N GLU A 2 8.50 -10.54 -42.51
CA GLU A 2 7.03 -10.41 -42.52
C GLU A 2 6.33 -11.31 -41.46
N ASN A 3 7.11 -12.02 -40.64
CA ASN A 3 6.65 -12.90 -39.55
C ASN A 3 6.94 -12.33 -38.15
N ALA A 4 7.38 -11.09 -38.02
CA ALA A 4 7.67 -10.51 -36.70
C ALA A 4 6.39 -10.11 -35.95
N VAL A 5 6.18 -10.66 -34.76
CA VAL A 5 5.09 -10.25 -33.85
C VAL A 5 5.44 -8.89 -33.24
N GLU A 6 4.57 -7.90 -33.44
CA GLU A 6 4.69 -6.56 -32.87
C GLU A 6 3.88 -6.44 -31.57
N VAL A 7 4.51 -5.93 -30.51
CA VAL A 7 3.81 -5.61 -29.26
C VAL A 7 3.33 -4.16 -29.32
N GLY A 8 2.05 -3.97 -29.66
CA GLY A 8 1.47 -2.62 -29.78
C GLY A 8 1.39 -1.84 -28.47
N PHE A 9 1.12 -2.51 -27.35
CA PHE A 9 0.95 -1.88 -26.05
C PHE A 9 1.38 -2.80 -24.91
N ALA A 10 2.12 -2.25 -23.94
CA ALA A 10 2.43 -2.88 -22.67
C ALA A 10 1.83 -2.07 -21.52
N GLY A 11 0.69 -2.52 -21.00
CA GLY A 11 0.06 -2.00 -19.80
C GLY A 11 0.53 -2.78 -18.58
N LEU A 12 1.22 -2.11 -17.67
CA LEU A 12 1.83 -2.71 -16.49
C LEU A 12 1.22 -2.15 -15.21
N TYR A 13 1.02 -3.01 -14.21
CA TYR A 13 0.58 -2.63 -12.87
C TYR A 13 1.63 -3.07 -11.85
N ASP A 14 2.21 -2.09 -11.15
CA ASP A 14 3.12 -2.21 -10.01
C ASP A 14 4.09 -3.39 -10.12
N THR A 15 4.93 -3.39 -11.15
CA THR A 15 5.78 -4.52 -11.52
C THR A 15 6.72 -4.92 -10.38
N VAL A 16 6.65 -6.17 -9.94
CA VAL A 16 7.54 -6.76 -8.91
C VAL A 16 8.20 -8.02 -9.46
N LEU A 17 9.53 -8.08 -9.38
CA LEU A 17 10.28 -9.27 -9.75
C LEU A 17 10.58 -10.14 -8.52
N SER A 18 10.21 -11.42 -8.62
CA SER A 18 10.60 -12.46 -7.65
C SER A 18 11.29 -13.61 -8.38
N TYR A 19 12.60 -13.52 -8.61
CA TYR A 19 13.41 -14.57 -9.24
C TYR A 19 14.37 -15.20 -8.23
N MET A 20 14.23 -16.49 -7.89
CA MET A 20 15.09 -17.17 -6.89
C MET A 20 15.22 -16.42 -5.54
N ALA A 21 14.11 -15.84 -5.07
CA ALA A 21 14.13 -14.93 -3.92
C ALA A 21 15.04 -13.69 -4.10
N SER A 22 15.22 -13.20 -5.33
CA SER A 22 16.01 -12.02 -5.69
C SER A 22 15.67 -10.78 -4.85
N GLN A 23 14.43 -10.66 -4.41
CA GLN A 23 13.97 -9.62 -3.49
C GLN A 23 14.71 -9.64 -2.14
N LEU A 24 15.23 -10.80 -1.71
CA LEU A 24 16.02 -10.99 -0.48
C LEU A 24 17.52 -10.75 -0.70
N PHE A 25 18.01 -10.75 -1.94
CA PHE A 25 19.43 -10.62 -2.26
C PHE A 25 19.69 -9.27 -2.92
N LYS A 26 20.31 -8.33 -2.19
CA LYS A 26 20.81 -7.02 -2.69
C LYS A 26 21.99 -7.14 -3.68
N SER A 27 22.04 -8.23 -4.45
CA SER A 27 23.03 -8.38 -5.51
C SER A 27 22.69 -7.39 -6.62
N ALA A 28 23.64 -6.52 -6.96
CA ALA A 28 23.58 -5.63 -8.12
C ALA A 28 23.38 -6.39 -9.46
N ASN A 29 23.51 -7.73 -9.43
CA ASN A 29 23.26 -8.63 -10.55
C ASN A 29 21.94 -9.38 -10.38
N ASN A 30 20.82 -8.66 -10.22
CA ASN A 30 19.54 -9.28 -10.50
C ASN A 30 19.47 -9.48 -12.03
N LYS A 31 19.93 -10.65 -12.51
CA LYS A 31 20.32 -10.90 -13.92
C LYS A 31 19.20 -10.74 -14.95
N LEU A 32 17.96 -10.53 -14.52
CA LEU A 32 16.84 -10.25 -15.40
C LEU A 32 16.63 -8.73 -15.42
N GLN A 33 17.34 -8.04 -16.32
CA GLN A 33 16.99 -6.67 -16.69
C GLN A 33 15.57 -6.74 -17.28
N GLN A 34 14.56 -6.32 -16.53
CA GLN A 34 13.13 -6.41 -16.89
C GLN A 34 12.74 -5.43 -17.99
N THR A 35 13.59 -5.28 -19.01
CA THR A 35 13.50 -4.24 -20.03
C THR A 35 12.69 -4.67 -21.24
N ALA A 36 12.02 -5.82 -21.20
CA ALA A 36 11.21 -6.32 -22.32
C ALA A 36 10.12 -5.33 -22.73
N HIS A 37 9.61 -4.54 -21.78
CA HIS A 37 8.66 -3.46 -22.04
C HIS A 37 9.17 -2.43 -23.07
N LYS A 38 10.49 -2.26 -23.26
CA LYS A 38 11.06 -1.30 -24.23
C LYS A 38 10.85 -1.67 -25.69
N TYR A 39 10.41 -2.90 -25.95
CA TYR A 39 10.10 -3.39 -27.29
C TYR A 39 8.63 -3.18 -27.68
N ALA A 40 7.78 -2.74 -26.74
CA ALA A 40 6.42 -2.34 -27.07
C ALA A 40 6.39 -0.93 -27.66
N ASN A 41 5.45 -0.67 -28.58
CA ASN A 41 5.30 0.66 -29.19
C ASN A 41 4.88 1.72 -28.18
N LYS A 42 4.02 1.32 -27.23
CA LYS A 42 3.55 2.17 -26.14
C LYS A 42 3.61 1.42 -24.82
N VAL A 43 4.01 2.13 -23.78
CA VAL A 43 4.16 1.57 -22.43
C VAL A 43 3.51 2.51 -21.45
N LEU A 44 2.60 1.96 -20.65
CA LEU A 44 2.04 2.63 -19.48
C LEU A 44 2.30 1.74 -18.26
N HIS A 45 2.90 2.33 -17.21
CA HIS A 45 3.08 1.67 -15.94
C HIS A 45 2.38 2.44 -14.81
N LEU A 46 1.44 1.78 -14.13
CA LEU A 46 0.79 2.32 -12.95
C LEU A 46 1.42 1.68 -11.71
N ALA A 47 2.16 2.47 -10.93
CA ALA A 47 2.88 2.01 -9.75
C ALA A 47 2.11 2.36 -8.46
N ALA A 48 2.21 1.51 -7.44
CA ALA A 48 1.65 1.79 -6.12
C ALA A 48 2.59 2.72 -5.34
N ALA A 49 2.08 3.87 -4.90
CA ALA A 49 2.83 4.83 -4.08
C ALA A 49 3.04 4.31 -2.65
N GLU A 50 2.11 3.52 -2.11
CA GLU A 50 2.05 3.18 -0.69
C GLU A 50 2.36 1.70 -0.41
N GLU A 51 2.91 0.99 -1.39
CA GLU A 51 3.39 -0.38 -1.22
C GLU A 51 4.72 -0.40 -0.46
N HIS A 52 4.62 -0.57 0.85
CA HIS A 52 5.75 -0.48 1.78
C HIS A 52 6.37 -1.84 2.16
N ARG A 53 5.96 -2.97 1.57
CA ARG A 53 6.61 -4.25 1.84
C ARG A 53 8.02 -4.24 1.27
N LYS A 54 9.01 -4.55 2.11
CA LYS A 54 10.42 -4.59 1.71
C LYS A 54 10.71 -5.60 0.59
N ASP A 55 9.89 -6.66 0.52
CA ASP A 55 10.03 -7.76 -0.43
C ASP A 55 9.19 -7.55 -1.71
N PHE A 56 8.55 -6.37 -1.87
CA PHE A 56 7.80 -5.96 -3.07
C PHE A 56 8.44 -4.72 -3.73
N PRO A 57 9.73 -4.75 -4.12
CA PRO A 57 10.35 -3.62 -4.78
C PRO A 57 9.73 -3.40 -6.18
N LEU A 58 9.37 -2.15 -6.46
CA LEU A 58 8.95 -1.73 -7.79
C LEU A 58 10.11 -1.89 -8.78
N HIS A 59 9.88 -2.52 -9.91
CA HIS A 59 10.76 -2.46 -11.07
C HIS A 59 10.16 -1.44 -12.03
N ASN A 60 10.79 -0.27 -12.14
CA ASN A 60 10.27 0.81 -12.96
C ASN A 60 10.46 0.53 -14.45
N ILE A 61 9.97 1.44 -15.30
CA ILE A 61 10.12 1.33 -16.76
C ILE A 61 11.18 2.29 -17.33
N LYS A 62 12.28 2.54 -16.59
CA LYS A 62 13.31 3.51 -17.00
C LYS A 62 13.80 3.27 -18.43
N ALA A 63 14.02 2.01 -18.82
CA ALA A 63 14.42 1.65 -20.20
C ALA A 63 13.40 2.02 -21.30
N SER A 64 12.13 2.34 -20.97
CA SER A 64 11.11 2.82 -21.93
C SER A 64 10.92 4.33 -21.94
N LYS A 65 11.45 5.07 -20.94
CA LYS A 65 11.21 6.52 -20.81
C LYS A 65 11.70 7.30 -22.03
N SER A 66 12.85 6.95 -22.60
CA SER A 66 13.40 7.61 -23.80
C SER A 66 12.57 7.36 -25.07
N LYS A 67 11.65 6.40 -25.05
CA LYS A 67 10.74 6.08 -26.16
C LYS A 67 9.30 6.54 -25.90
N GLY A 68 9.09 7.40 -24.90
CA GLY A 68 7.76 7.92 -24.55
C GLY A 68 6.94 7.02 -23.64
N GLY A 69 7.55 6.04 -22.95
CA GLY A 69 6.88 5.28 -21.91
C GLY A 69 6.44 6.16 -20.74
N GLU A 70 5.20 6.03 -20.30
CA GLU A 70 4.62 6.81 -19.19
C GLU A 70 4.55 5.95 -17.92
N GLU A 71 4.93 6.52 -16.78
CA GLU A 71 4.84 5.84 -15.47
C GLU A 71 4.24 6.80 -14.46
N TYR A 72 3.20 6.34 -13.77
CA TYR A 72 2.49 7.13 -12.77
C TYR A 72 2.36 6.36 -11.48
N TYR A 73 2.79 6.98 -10.39
CA TYR A 73 2.53 6.50 -9.04
C TYR A 73 1.13 6.91 -8.66
N LEU A 74 0.33 5.96 -8.20
CA LEU A 74 -1.05 6.13 -7.78
C LEU A 74 -1.18 5.79 -6.28
N PRO A 75 -2.20 6.34 -5.59
CA PRO A 75 -2.51 5.99 -4.21
C PRO A 75 -2.69 4.48 -3.99
N GLY A 76 -2.49 4.04 -2.74
CA GLY A 76 -2.73 2.65 -2.34
C GLY A 76 -1.54 1.71 -2.51
N VAL A 77 -1.79 0.45 -2.12
CA VAL A 77 -0.79 -0.64 -2.15
C VAL A 77 -0.86 -1.44 -3.46
N HIS A 78 0.03 -2.42 -3.63
CA HIS A 78 0.16 -3.23 -4.86
C HIS A 78 -1.18 -3.70 -5.44
N SER A 79 -2.04 -4.28 -4.60
CA SER A 79 -3.33 -4.83 -5.01
C SER A 79 -4.47 -3.80 -5.04
N ASP A 80 -4.28 -2.59 -4.50
CA ASP A 80 -5.19 -1.47 -4.79
C ASP A 80 -4.98 -0.98 -6.22
N VAL A 81 -3.74 -0.97 -6.70
CA VAL A 81 -3.41 -0.64 -8.10
C VAL A 81 -3.71 -1.80 -9.05
N GLY A 82 -3.38 -3.04 -8.66
CA GLY A 82 -3.56 -4.24 -9.49
C GLY A 82 -4.94 -4.92 -9.40
N GLY A 83 -5.75 -4.60 -8.38
CA GLY A 83 -7.17 -4.98 -8.30
C GLY A 83 -7.53 -6.32 -7.64
N SER A 84 -6.58 -7.06 -7.06
CA SER A 84 -6.86 -8.40 -6.51
C SER A 84 -7.68 -8.40 -5.21
N TYR A 85 -7.95 -7.23 -4.60
CA TYR A 85 -8.83 -7.13 -3.44
C TYR A 85 -10.32 -7.17 -3.80
N ASN A 86 -10.66 -6.90 -5.06
CA ASN A 86 -12.05 -6.98 -5.51
C ASN A 86 -12.49 -8.44 -5.61
N LYS A 87 -13.45 -8.83 -4.76
CA LYS A 87 -14.02 -10.18 -4.71
C LYS A 87 -15.50 -10.21 -5.09
N ALA A 88 -15.97 -9.20 -5.82
CA ALA A 88 -17.34 -9.15 -6.30
C ALA A 88 -17.68 -10.36 -7.18
N ASP A 89 -18.83 -10.98 -6.92
CA ASP A 89 -19.31 -12.15 -7.65
C ASP A 89 -20.18 -11.71 -8.82
N GLU A 90 -19.60 -11.67 -10.02
CA GLU A 90 -20.28 -11.24 -11.25
C GLU A 90 -21.50 -12.11 -11.58
N GLY A 91 -21.51 -13.38 -11.19
CA GLY A 91 -22.66 -14.27 -11.38
C GLY A 91 -23.84 -13.86 -10.50
N LYS A 92 -23.58 -13.48 -9.24
CA LYS A 92 -24.60 -12.95 -8.33
C LYS A 92 -25.09 -11.57 -8.74
N ILE A 93 -24.18 -10.68 -9.12
CA ILE A 93 -24.52 -9.31 -9.57
C ILE A 93 -25.48 -9.36 -10.77
N LYS A 94 -25.24 -10.27 -11.72
CA LYS A 94 -26.10 -10.41 -12.92
C LYS A 94 -27.49 -10.96 -12.59
N LYS A 95 -27.61 -11.81 -11.57
CA LYS A 95 -28.88 -12.42 -11.16
C LYS A 95 -29.70 -11.54 -10.22
N GLU A 96 -29.06 -10.61 -9.53
CA GLU A 96 -29.74 -9.70 -8.59
C GLU A 96 -30.57 -8.66 -9.36
N THR A 97 -31.85 -8.58 -9.01
CA THR A 97 -32.83 -7.68 -9.62
C THR A 97 -33.15 -6.48 -8.73
N ASP A 98 -32.90 -6.59 -7.42
CA ASP A 98 -33.05 -5.49 -6.47
C ASP A 98 -31.86 -4.51 -6.62
N PRO A 99 -32.10 -3.23 -6.96
CA PRO A 99 -31.02 -2.26 -7.18
C PRO A 99 -30.11 -2.07 -5.97
N ALA A 100 -30.66 -1.97 -4.75
CA ALA A 100 -29.89 -1.72 -3.55
C ALA A 100 -29.01 -2.92 -3.17
N LYS A 101 -29.53 -4.13 -3.33
CA LYS A 101 -28.72 -5.36 -3.12
C LYS A 101 -27.65 -5.51 -4.19
N LYS A 102 -27.97 -5.15 -5.44
CA LYS A 102 -27.02 -5.20 -6.54
C LYS A 102 -25.84 -4.26 -6.29
N GLU A 103 -26.10 -3.02 -5.85
CA GLU A 103 -25.05 -2.07 -5.45
C GLU A 103 -24.17 -2.61 -4.32
N ALA A 104 -24.78 -3.23 -3.30
CA ALA A 104 -24.05 -3.84 -2.19
C ALA A 104 -23.13 -4.99 -2.64
N LEU A 105 -23.44 -5.66 -3.75
CA LEU A 105 -22.60 -6.71 -4.34
C LEU A 105 -21.45 -6.16 -5.20
N LEU A 106 -21.51 -4.89 -5.64
CA LEU A 106 -20.48 -4.28 -6.49
C LEU A 106 -19.17 -4.05 -5.75
N VAL A 107 -19.25 -3.84 -4.43
CA VAL A 107 -18.13 -3.45 -3.58
C VAL A 107 -17.94 -4.44 -2.46
N PHE A 108 -16.78 -5.07 -2.45
CA PHE A 108 -16.38 -5.93 -1.36
C PHE A 108 -15.89 -5.09 -0.17
N ARG A 109 -16.41 -5.38 1.03
CA ARG A 109 -16.03 -4.73 2.29
C ARG A 109 -15.25 -5.71 3.15
N ASN A 110 -14.09 -5.26 3.63
CA ASN A 110 -13.18 -6.04 4.45
C ASN A 110 -13.06 -5.49 5.87
N LYS A 111 -12.69 -6.40 6.76
CA LYS A 111 -12.13 -6.10 8.07
C LYS A 111 -10.65 -6.46 8.04
N GLU A 112 -9.82 -5.56 8.54
CA GLU A 112 -8.40 -5.79 8.77
C GLU A 112 -8.14 -5.86 10.26
N GLU A 113 -7.54 -6.97 10.71
CA GLU A 113 -6.94 -7.12 12.04
C GLU A 113 -5.51 -7.61 11.82
N LEU A 114 -4.55 -6.69 11.86
CA LEU A 114 -3.19 -6.96 11.42
C LEU A 114 -2.19 -6.61 12.52
N THR A 115 -1.17 -7.45 12.69
CA THR A 115 0.06 -7.00 13.36
C THR A 115 0.98 -6.48 12.26
N ILE A 116 1.21 -5.17 12.25
CA ILE A 116 1.81 -4.47 11.11
C ILE A 116 3.31 -4.18 11.26
N ASN A 117 3.83 -4.30 12.48
CA ASN A 117 5.24 -4.09 12.76
C ASN A 117 5.68 -4.80 14.06
N GLN A 118 6.98 -5.02 14.21
CA GLN A 118 7.61 -5.55 15.42
C GLN A 118 9.01 -4.94 15.59
N GLY A 119 9.34 -4.56 16.82
CA GLY A 119 10.64 -4.01 17.14
C GLY A 119 10.73 -3.48 18.57
N GLN A 120 11.53 -2.44 18.77
CA GLN A 120 11.59 -1.67 20.00
C GLN A 120 10.31 -0.83 20.20
N LEU A 121 9.99 -0.48 21.45
CA LEU A 121 8.79 0.33 21.75
C LEU A 121 8.78 1.65 20.97
N TRP A 122 9.92 2.33 20.87
CA TRP A 122 10.00 3.60 20.15
C TRP A 122 9.72 3.47 18.65
N GLU A 123 10.06 2.33 18.03
CA GLU A 123 9.77 2.06 16.62
C GLU A 123 8.26 1.90 16.41
N MET A 124 7.58 1.24 17.35
CA MET A 124 6.12 1.06 17.30
C MET A 124 5.39 2.39 17.52
N GLU A 125 5.88 3.24 18.43
CA GLU A 125 5.32 4.57 18.66
C GLU A 125 5.53 5.51 17.47
N ALA A 126 6.72 5.49 16.86
CA ALA A 126 7.02 6.30 15.67
C ALA A 126 6.19 5.86 14.45
N ASP A 127 6.10 4.55 14.18
CA ASP A 127 5.29 4.01 13.08
C ASP A 127 3.79 4.31 13.29
N LYS A 128 3.30 4.17 14.53
CA LYS A 128 1.93 4.59 14.90
C LYS A 128 1.69 6.07 14.60
N GLN A 129 2.59 6.96 15.02
CA GLN A 129 2.48 8.39 14.78
C GLN A 129 2.44 8.70 13.28
N TRP A 130 3.33 8.08 12.50
CA TRP A 130 3.37 8.26 11.05
C TRP A 130 2.05 7.80 10.41
N LEU A 131 1.54 6.62 10.78
CA LEU A 131 0.30 6.07 10.24
C LEU A 131 -0.93 6.93 10.56
N ASP A 132 -1.02 7.46 11.78
CA ASP A 132 -2.08 8.41 12.19
C ASP A 132 -1.98 9.71 11.38
N THR A 133 -0.76 10.26 11.27
CA THR A 133 -0.47 11.50 10.52
C THR A 133 -0.81 11.38 9.04
N GLN A 134 -0.61 10.20 8.46
CA GLN A 134 -0.95 9.89 7.07
C GLN A 134 -2.43 9.51 6.89
N GLY A 135 -3.23 9.41 7.95
CA GLY A 135 -4.67 9.11 7.85
C GLY A 135 -5.00 7.63 7.56
N TRP A 136 -4.06 6.71 7.80
CA TRP A 136 -4.29 5.27 7.65
C TRP A 136 -5.18 4.72 8.77
N TYR A 137 -4.93 5.17 10.00
CA TYR A 137 -5.60 4.75 11.23
C TYR A 137 -5.77 5.97 12.14
N LYS A 138 -6.55 5.84 13.22
CA LYS A 138 -6.82 6.94 14.15
C LYS A 138 -6.33 6.60 15.55
N GLY A 139 -5.50 7.46 16.12
CA GLY A 139 -5.03 7.38 17.50
C GLY A 139 -5.17 8.71 18.24
N LYS A 140 -4.58 8.80 19.44
CA LYS A 140 -4.32 10.09 20.08
C LYS A 140 -3.22 10.79 19.30
N LYS A 141 -3.48 12.07 18.97
CA LYS A 141 -2.50 12.95 18.35
C LYS A 141 -1.21 12.95 19.15
N ASP A 142 -0.11 12.73 18.45
CA ASP A 142 1.24 12.75 18.99
C ASP A 142 2.09 13.70 18.15
N ASN A 143 2.65 14.73 18.77
CA ASN A 143 3.48 15.74 18.09
C ASN A 143 4.96 15.62 18.47
N ARG A 144 5.34 14.55 19.20
CA ARG A 144 6.73 14.32 19.61
C ARG A 144 7.60 14.04 18.38
N THR A 145 8.86 14.48 18.41
CA THR A 145 9.83 14.05 17.40
C THR A 145 10.25 12.60 17.63
N VAL A 146 10.81 11.93 16.62
CA VAL A 146 11.34 10.56 16.77
C VAL A 146 12.37 10.48 17.92
N SER A 147 13.19 11.51 18.12
CA SER A 147 14.15 11.60 19.22
C SER A 147 13.46 11.66 20.59
N MET A 148 12.37 12.42 20.72
CA MET A 148 11.56 12.48 21.95
C MET A 148 10.89 11.14 22.22
N ILE A 149 10.25 10.54 21.21
CA ILE A 149 9.64 9.20 21.30
C ILE A 149 10.66 8.17 21.80
N LYS A 150 11.88 8.20 21.24
CA LYS A 150 12.96 7.28 21.66
C LYS A 150 13.41 7.48 23.10
N SER A 151 13.42 8.73 23.59
CA SER A 151 13.73 9.04 24.99
C SER A 151 12.61 8.54 25.92
N ASP A 152 11.36 8.87 25.61
CA ASP A 152 10.19 8.51 26.40
C ASP A 152 10.00 7.00 26.48
N ALA A 153 10.18 6.29 25.36
CA ALA A 153 10.06 4.84 25.32
C ALA A 153 11.03 4.14 26.30
N LYS A 154 12.25 4.66 26.46
CA LYS A 154 13.21 4.12 27.44
C LYS A 154 12.72 4.30 28.88
N ALA A 155 12.17 5.47 29.21
CA ALA A 155 11.61 5.73 30.53
C ALA A 155 10.37 4.85 30.78
N THR A 156 9.47 4.76 29.80
CA THR A 156 8.27 3.92 29.84
C THR A 156 8.62 2.45 30.05
N ILE A 157 9.59 1.90 29.31
CA ILE A 157 10.02 0.50 29.48
C ILE A 157 10.45 0.24 30.93
N LYS A 158 11.29 1.11 31.52
CA LYS A 158 11.75 0.94 32.91
C LYS A 158 10.60 0.92 33.92
N GLU A 159 9.58 1.75 33.73
CA GLU A 159 8.40 1.74 34.59
C GLU A 159 7.53 0.49 34.38
N LEU A 160 7.42 0.00 33.14
CA LEU A 160 6.62 -1.18 32.83
C LEU A 160 7.28 -2.48 33.31
N GLU A 161 8.61 -2.59 33.31
CA GLU A 161 9.34 -3.74 33.88
C GLU A 161 9.01 -3.97 35.37
N LYS A 162 8.76 -2.90 36.13
CA LYS A 162 8.35 -2.98 37.55
C LYS A 162 7.02 -3.69 37.75
N LYS A 163 6.17 -3.77 36.71
CA LYS A 163 4.87 -4.45 36.78
C LYS A 163 4.99 -5.97 36.78
N ARG A 164 6.18 -6.54 36.47
CA ARG A 164 6.45 -7.99 36.55
C ARG A 164 5.44 -8.85 35.77
N LYS A 165 5.02 -8.37 34.60
CA LYS A 165 4.13 -9.08 33.67
C LYS A 165 4.89 -9.47 32.41
N PHE A 166 4.65 -10.67 31.91
CA PHE A 166 5.26 -11.15 30.64
C PHE A 166 4.66 -10.51 29.39
N LYS A 167 3.45 -9.97 29.51
CA LYS A 167 2.77 -9.24 28.43
C LYS A 167 2.02 -8.04 29.00
N LEU A 168 2.14 -6.91 28.31
CA LEU A 168 1.33 -5.72 28.54
C LEU A 168 0.73 -5.24 27.23
N GLU A 169 -0.41 -4.58 27.30
CA GLU A 169 -1.14 -4.08 26.15
C GLU A 169 -1.45 -2.60 26.35
N LEU A 170 -1.11 -1.79 25.36
CA LEU A 170 -1.42 -0.36 25.30
C LEU A 170 -2.35 -0.13 24.11
N ARG A 171 -3.60 0.24 24.38
CA ARG A 171 -4.60 0.55 23.35
C ARG A 171 -4.70 2.06 23.13
N ASP A 172 -4.82 2.45 21.88
CA ASP A 172 -5.06 3.84 21.50
C ASP A 172 -5.79 3.94 20.16
N GLY A 173 -7.10 4.20 20.19
CA GLY A 173 -7.95 4.22 19.01
C GLY A 173 -7.88 2.90 18.25
N ASP A 174 -7.53 2.97 16.96
CA ASP A 174 -7.38 1.82 16.06
C ASP A 174 -6.12 0.98 16.38
N PHE A 175 -5.22 1.48 17.23
CA PHE A 175 -3.92 0.87 17.50
C PHE A 175 -3.90 0.06 18.79
N THR A 176 -3.11 -1.02 18.77
CA THR A 176 -2.72 -1.78 19.96
C THR A 176 -1.22 -2.06 19.91
N ILE A 177 -0.47 -1.54 20.89
CA ILE A 177 0.93 -1.91 21.10
C ILE A 177 0.97 -3.00 22.17
N ASN A 178 1.40 -4.21 21.77
CA ASN A 178 1.66 -5.30 22.70
C ASN A 178 3.16 -5.26 23.08
N LEU A 179 3.46 -5.24 24.37
CA LEU A 179 4.82 -5.34 24.90
C LEU A 179 5.04 -6.72 25.50
N TYR A 180 6.18 -7.32 25.17
CA TYR A 180 6.59 -8.64 25.62
C TYR A 180 7.84 -8.52 26.48
N PHE A 181 7.86 -9.27 27.57
CA PHE A 181 8.95 -9.27 28.53
C PHE A 181 9.41 -10.70 28.81
N HIS A 182 10.72 -10.88 28.97
CA HIS A 182 11.33 -12.16 29.36
C HIS A 182 11.69 -12.15 30.84
N PRO A 183 11.63 -13.31 31.51
CA PRO A 183 12.15 -13.42 32.87
C PRO A 183 13.66 -13.20 32.88
N ARG A 184 14.19 -12.50 33.90
CA ARG A 184 15.65 -12.30 34.05
C ARG A 184 16.37 -13.56 34.52
N GLN A 185 15.68 -14.44 35.24
CA GLN A 185 16.20 -15.73 35.69
C GLN A 185 15.16 -16.83 35.48
N SER A 186 15.60 -18.07 35.26
CA SER A 186 14.72 -19.24 35.10
C SER A 186 14.13 -19.75 36.42
N ASN A 187 14.65 -19.30 37.57
CA ASN A 187 14.24 -19.80 38.88
C ASN A 187 13.01 -19.04 39.41
N SER A 188 12.10 -19.80 40.03
CA SER A 188 10.75 -19.41 40.42
C SER A 188 10.63 -18.32 41.51
N TYR A 189 11.74 -17.80 42.04
CA TYR A 189 11.74 -16.90 43.20
C TYR A 189 11.94 -15.42 42.86
N ASP A 190 12.44 -15.07 41.67
CA ASP A 190 12.52 -13.67 41.21
C ASP A 190 11.63 -13.45 39.98
N PRO A 191 10.45 -12.84 40.13
CA PRO A 191 9.54 -12.53 39.03
C PRO A 191 10.01 -11.30 38.21
N SER A 192 11.26 -10.86 38.35
CA SER A 192 11.79 -9.75 37.56
C SER A 192 11.82 -10.08 36.08
N VAL A 193 11.45 -9.10 35.27
CA VAL A 193 11.38 -9.21 33.81
C VAL A 193 12.19 -8.12 33.16
N TYR A 194 12.59 -8.35 31.91
CA TYR A 194 13.18 -7.32 31.05
C TYR A 194 12.41 -7.25 29.72
N PHE A 195 12.35 -6.05 29.15
CA PHE A 195 11.69 -5.84 27.86
C PHE A 195 12.39 -6.62 26.75
N ALA A 196 11.61 -7.38 25.99
CA ALA A 196 12.08 -8.17 24.87
C ALA A 196 11.84 -7.43 23.55
N TYR A 197 10.57 -7.19 23.23
CA TYR A 197 10.13 -6.51 22.02
C TYR A 197 8.69 -6.02 22.17
N ALA A 198 8.28 -5.17 21.23
CA ALA A 198 6.91 -4.72 21.06
C ALA A 198 6.39 -5.07 19.67
N THR A 199 5.08 -5.20 19.53
CA THR A 199 4.40 -5.30 18.24
C THR A 199 3.34 -4.23 18.12
N LEU A 200 3.21 -3.64 16.93
CA LEU A 200 2.13 -2.73 16.58
C LEU A 200 1.05 -3.49 15.82
N SER A 201 -0.16 -3.48 16.36
CA SER A 201 -1.34 -4.06 15.73
C SER A 201 -2.39 -2.98 15.47
N VAL A 202 -3.19 -3.19 14.45
CA VAL A 202 -4.25 -2.26 14.00
C VAL A 202 -5.53 -3.03 13.69
N SER A 203 -6.65 -2.37 13.89
CA SER A 203 -7.97 -2.89 13.54
C SER A 203 -8.81 -1.83 12.86
N ARG A 204 -9.40 -2.17 11.71
CA ARG A 204 -10.41 -1.33 11.04
C ARG A 204 -11.41 -2.20 10.27
N VAL A 205 -12.62 -1.67 10.10
CA VAL A 205 -13.74 -2.35 9.42
C VAL A 205 -14.25 -1.50 8.26
N ASP A 206 -15.04 -2.12 7.37
CA ASP A 206 -15.65 -1.49 6.20
C ASP A 206 -14.62 -0.87 5.24
N ILE A 207 -13.50 -1.55 5.01
CA ILE A 207 -12.54 -1.15 3.98
C ILE A 207 -13.07 -1.64 2.64
N HIS A 208 -13.24 -0.75 1.67
CA HIS A 208 -13.72 -1.10 0.33
C HIS A 208 -12.58 -1.16 -0.68
N SER A 209 -12.57 -2.21 -1.50
CA SER A 209 -11.60 -2.45 -2.59
C SER A 209 -11.92 -1.68 -3.87
N ALA A 210 -12.73 -0.62 -3.79
CA ALA A 210 -13.27 0.08 -4.95
C ALA A 210 -12.25 0.93 -5.71
N PHE A 211 -11.16 1.33 -5.03
CA PHE A 211 -10.13 2.18 -5.63
C PHE A 211 -9.52 1.56 -6.88
N SER A 212 -9.40 0.23 -6.98
CA SER A 212 -8.83 -0.45 -8.14
C SER A 212 -9.58 -0.20 -9.46
N SER A 213 -10.83 0.27 -9.39
CA SER A 213 -11.58 0.71 -10.58
C SER A 213 -10.98 1.96 -11.21
N ILE A 214 -10.30 2.82 -10.44
CA ILE A 214 -9.66 4.04 -10.96
C ILE A 214 -8.42 3.69 -11.81
N PRO A 215 -7.40 2.94 -11.32
CA PRO A 215 -6.30 2.45 -12.15
C PRO A 215 -6.77 1.65 -13.37
N LEU A 216 -7.81 0.84 -13.23
CA LEU A 216 -8.41 0.10 -14.35
C LEU A 216 -8.94 1.04 -15.44
N LYS A 217 -9.66 2.10 -15.06
CA LYS A 217 -10.15 3.12 -16.00
C LYS A 217 -8.99 3.87 -16.67
N VAL A 218 -7.97 4.27 -15.91
CA VAL A 218 -6.77 4.91 -16.46
C VAL A 218 -6.14 4.04 -17.56
N MET A 219 -5.94 2.75 -17.28
CA MET A 219 -5.37 1.83 -18.25
C MET A 219 -6.29 1.65 -19.46
N ALA A 220 -7.60 1.50 -19.25
CA ALA A 220 -8.58 1.35 -20.32
C ALA A 220 -8.63 2.58 -21.23
N ASP A 221 -8.60 3.79 -20.66
CA ASP A 221 -8.60 5.04 -21.42
C ASP A 221 -7.32 5.22 -22.21
N TYR A 222 -6.18 4.79 -21.67
CA TYR A 222 -4.91 4.77 -22.39
C TYR A 222 -4.96 3.82 -23.60
N VAL A 223 -5.63 2.68 -23.45
CA VAL A 223 -5.84 1.67 -24.49
C VAL A 223 -6.85 2.11 -25.55
N LYS A 224 -7.92 2.84 -25.19
CA LYS A 224 -8.93 3.32 -26.15
C LYS A 224 -8.37 4.24 -27.23
N ASN A 225 -7.28 4.93 -26.93
CA ASN A 225 -6.57 5.75 -27.89
C ASN A 225 -5.73 4.90 -28.88
N GLU A 226 -5.67 3.57 -28.70
CA GLU A 226 -5.11 2.63 -29.66
C GLU A 226 -6.17 2.11 -30.63
N PRO A 227 -6.00 2.32 -31.95
CA PRO A 227 -7.01 1.96 -32.95
C PRO A 227 -7.30 0.45 -33.06
N LYS A 228 -6.47 -0.40 -32.45
CA LYS A 228 -6.55 -1.88 -32.53
C LYS A 228 -7.16 -2.54 -31.28
N LEU A 229 -7.48 -1.78 -30.23
CA LEU A 229 -8.01 -2.34 -28.98
C LEU A 229 -9.34 -1.66 -28.61
N MET A 230 -10.43 -2.43 -28.61
CA MET A 230 -11.75 -1.95 -28.21
C MET A 230 -12.11 -2.46 -26.82
N ILE A 231 -12.37 -1.53 -25.89
CA ILE A 231 -12.88 -1.85 -24.56
C ILE A 231 -14.41 -1.97 -24.64
N LYS A 232 -14.96 -3.02 -24.01
CA LYS A 232 -16.41 -3.22 -23.94
C LYS A 232 -17.02 -2.17 -23.02
N LYS A 233 -18.03 -1.44 -23.50
CA LYS A 233 -18.77 -0.45 -22.74
C LYS A 233 -19.26 -0.95 -21.37
N GLU A 234 -19.71 -2.21 -21.29
CA GLU A 234 -20.15 -2.82 -20.04
C GLU A 234 -19.07 -2.83 -18.94
N LEU A 235 -17.79 -2.95 -19.29
CA LEU A 235 -16.69 -2.92 -18.32
C LEU A 235 -16.46 -1.51 -17.76
N GLU A 236 -16.66 -0.49 -18.59
CA GLU A 236 -16.57 0.90 -18.18
C GLU A 236 -17.74 1.30 -17.29
N ASP A 237 -18.95 0.94 -17.71
CA ASP A 237 -20.17 1.17 -16.93
C ASP A 237 -20.05 0.48 -15.56
N ARG A 238 -19.50 -0.76 -15.52
CA ARG A 238 -19.21 -1.49 -14.27
C ARG A 238 -18.22 -0.73 -13.37
N ALA A 239 -17.13 -0.20 -13.91
CA ALA A 239 -16.14 0.55 -13.14
C ALA A 239 -16.71 1.88 -12.61
N ASN A 240 -17.49 2.59 -13.42
CA ASN A 240 -18.20 3.81 -13.01
C ASN A 240 -19.15 3.53 -11.85
N SER A 241 -19.98 2.49 -11.95
CA SER A 241 -20.89 2.13 -10.85
C SER A 241 -20.15 1.81 -9.55
N VAL A 242 -18.97 1.17 -9.59
CA VAL A 242 -18.15 0.95 -8.37
C VAL A 242 -17.69 2.26 -7.74
N ILE A 243 -17.24 3.19 -8.56
CA ILE A 243 -16.72 4.47 -8.11
C ILE A 243 -17.84 5.31 -7.49
N ASP A 244 -19.00 5.34 -8.13
CA ASP A 244 -20.17 6.09 -7.69
C ASP A 244 -20.69 5.56 -6.34
N VAL A 245 -20.98 4.26 -6.23
CA VAL A 245 -21.50 3.67 -4.98
C VAL A 245 -20.49 3.72 -3.83
N SER A 246 -19.20 3.88 -4.14
CA SER A 246 -18.13 4.02 -3.16
C SER A 246 -17.75 5.47 -2.86
N ASN A 247 -18.46 6.46 -3.41
CA ASN A 247 -18.16 7.89 -3.24
C ASN A 247 -16.72 8.26 -3.59
N LEU A 248 -16.15 7.63 -4.63
CA LEU A 248 -14.76 7.83 -5.04
C LEU A 248 -14.58 8.87 -6.15
N GLY A 249 -15.65 9.53 -6.60
CA GLY A 249 -15.62 10.45 -7.75
C GLY A 249 -14.60 11.61 -7.60
N ASP A 250 -14.43 12.17 -6.40
CA ASP A 250 -13.46 13.24 -6.20
C ASP A 250 -12.00 12.72 -6.14
N LEU A 251 -11.79 11.52 -5.59
CA LEU A 251 -10.48 10.87 -5.64
C LEU A 251 -10.11 10.51 -7.08
N GLU A 252 -11.07 9.99 -7.85
CA GLU A 252 -10.91 9.76 -9.28
C GLU A 252 -10.50 11.04 -10.01
N LYS A 253 -11.25 12.14 -9.86
CA LYS A 253 -10.91 13.43 -10.49
C LYS A 253 -9.50 13.88 -10.11
N LYS A 254 -9.10 13.71 -8.84
CA LYS A 254 -7.75 14.11 -8.40
C LYS A 254 -6.67 13.24 -9.04
N VAL A 255 -6.87 11.93 -9.13
CA VAL A 255 -5.94 11.00 -9.80
C VAL A 255 -5.86 11.28 -11.30
N LEU A 256 -6.98 11.43 -11.99
CA LEU A 256 -7.02 11.75 -13.42
C LEU A 256 -6.40 13.12 -13.71
N GLY A 257 -6.65 14.12 -12.86
CA GLY A 257 -6.04 15.44 -12.96
C GLY A 257 -4.52 15.39 -12.73
N TYR A 258 -4.04 14.52 -11.86
CA TYR A 258 -2.60 14.29 -11.66
C TYR A 258 -1.95 13.66 -12.89
N ILE A 259 -2.55 12.61 -13.45
CA ILE A 259 -2.06 11.93 -14.66
C ILE A 259 -2.13 12.86 -15.88
N GLY A 260 -3.21 13.63 -16.03
CA GLY A 260 -3.41 14.55 -17.15
C GLY A 260 -2.37 15.68 -17.23
N LYS A 261 -1.74 16.04 -16.10
CA LYS A 261 -0.60 16.97 -16.08
C LYS A 261 0.68 16.37 -16.68
N LYS A 262 0.72 15.05 -16.89
CA LYS A 262 1.88 14.27 -17.34
C LYS A 262 3.17 14.65 -16.60
N PRO A 263 3.19 14.56 -15.26
CA PRO A 263 4.39 14.89 -14.50
C PRO A 263 5.59 14.06 -14.97
N ALA A 264 6.66 14.74 -15.39
CA ALA A 264 7.87 14.08 -15.88
C ALA A 264 8.52 13.17 -14.81
N ASN A 265 8.35 13.52 -13.53
CA ASN A 265 8.94 12.86 -12.37
C ASN A 265 7.88 12.41 -11.37
N SER A 266 6.81 11.73 -11.84
CA SER A 266 5.87 11.08 -10.91
C SER A 266 6.63 10.19 -9.92
N LYS A 267 6.32 10.30 -8.64
CA LYS A 267 6.98 9.54 -7.56
C LYS A 267 6.03 9.23 -6.41
N ALA A 268 6.42 8.31 -5.52
CA ALA A 268 5.61 7.95 -4.38
C ALA A 268 5.38 9.13 -3.43
N GLU A 269 6.40 9.99 -3.26
CA GLU A 269 6.40 11.14 -2.36
C GLU A 269 5.33 12.17 -2.71
N ASP A 270 4.88 12.23 -3.97
CA ASP A 270 3.78 13.11 -4.36
C ASP A 270 2.51 12.77 -3.55
N TRP A 271 2.31 11.50 -3.20
CA TRP A 271 1.12 11.02 -2.47
C TRP A 271 1.34 10.80 -0.97
N ILE A 272 2.59 10.64 -0.51
CA ILE A 272 2.91 10.35 0.91
C ILE A 272 3.74 11.43 1.61
N GLY A 273 4.29 12.39 0.86
CA GLY A 273 5.15 13.46 1.37
C GLY A 273 4.38 14.40 2.29
N GLU A 274 4.94 14.71 3.46
CA GLU A 274 4.35 15.70 4.37
C GLU A 274 4.40 17.09 3.72
N GLY A 275 3.28 17.82 3.78
CA GLY A 275 3.15 19.14 3.15
C GLY A 275 2.63 19.10 1.71
N GLU A 276 2.64 17.93 1.05
CA GLU A 276 2.12 17.79 -0.31
C GLU A 276 0.59 17.91 -0.36
N GLU A 277 0.06 18.66 -1.34
CA GLU A 277 -1.38 18.87 -1.52
C GLU A 277 -2.12 17.54 -1.75
N LEU A 278 -1.54 16.69 -2.61
CA LEU A 278 -2.10 15.37 -2.94
C LEU A 278 -2.14 14.46 -1.72
N ASN A 279 -1.08 14.46 -0.89
CA ASN A 279 -1.07 13.72 0.36
C ASN A 279 -2.16 14.23 1.32
N ASN A 280 -2.26 15.54 1.53
CA ASN A 280 -3.26 16.12 2.42
C ASN A 280 -4.69 15.76 2.00
N PHE A 281 -4.97 15.75 0.69
CA PHE A 281 -6.24 15.28 0.15
C PHE A 281 -6.45 13.78 0.42
N LEU A 282 -5.42 12.96 0.17
CA LEU A 282 -5.50 11.49 0.25
C LEU A 282 -5.72 10.95 1.68
N LYS A 283 -5.32 11.70 2.71
CA LYS A 283 -5.56 11.36 4.14
C LYS A 283 -7.04 11.06 4.44
N ASN A 284 -7.97 11.68 3.72
CA ASN A 284 -9.40 11.46 3.90
C ASN A 284 -9.88 10.10 3.35
N TYR A 285 -9.09 9.45 2.50
CA TYR A 285 -9.48 8.23 1.80
C TYR A 285 -8.81 6.97 2.33
N ARG A 286 -7.54 7.02 2.77
CA ARG A 286 -6.75 5.83 3.16
C ARG A 286 -7.45 4.87 4.12
N ASN A 287 -8.01 5.39 5.21
CA ASN A 287 -8.58 4.54 6.26
C ASN A 287 -9.71 3.62 5.75
N LYS A 288 -10.49 4.06 4.77
CA LYS A 288 -11.64 3.31 4.25
C LYS A 288 -11.42 2.78 2.84
N HIS A 289 -10.75 3.52 1.97
CA HIS A 289 -10.70 3.26 0.53
C HIS A 289 -9.44 2.55 0.04
N LEU A 290 -8.42 2.40 0.90
CA LEU A 290 -7.16 1.77 0.53
C LEU A 290 -6.84 0.64 1.51
N ASN A 291 -6.34 -0.47 0.98
CA ASN A 291 -5.96 -1.65 1.76
C ASN A 291 -4.54 -1.48 2.32
N PHE A 292 -4.23 -2.21 3.39
CA PHE A 292 -2.88 -2.18 3.98
C PHE A 292 -2.18 -3.52 3.76
N SER A 293 -1.06 -3.51 3.03
CA SER A 293 -0.37 -4.74 2.62
C SER A 293 0.78 -5.14 3.54
N ALA A 294 1.50 -4.15 4.09
CA ALA A 294 2.69 -4.39 4.89
C ALA A 294 2.35 -4.84 6.31
N SER A 295 2.84 -6.02 6.68
CA SER A 295 2.54 -6.64 7.97
C SER A 295 3.70 -7.45 8.53
N LYS A 296 3.60 -7.85 9.81
CA LYS A 296 4.56 -8.74 10.45
C LYS A 296 4.49 -10.12 9.78
N GLY A 297 5.51 -10.46 9.01
CA GLY A 297 5.69 -11.81 8.46
C GLY A 297 6.76 -11.87 7.38
N PRO A 298 7.26 -13.07 7.04
CA PRO A 298 8.14 -13.27 5.90
C PRO A 298 7.45 -12.80 4.61
N GLY A 299 8.09 -11.95 3.80
CA GLY A 299 7.49 -11.41 2.57
C GLY A 299 6.62 -10.17 2.75
N TYR A 300 6.24 -9.82 3.98
CA TYR A 300 5.28 -8.74 4.27
C TYR A 300 5.86 -7.61 5.13
N ALA A 301 7.06 -7.81 5.70
CA ALA A 301 7.63 -6.85 6.63
C ALA A 301 7.78 -5.46 5.97
N PRO A 302 7.48 -4.38 6.70
CA PRO A 302 7.56 -3.04 6.17
C PRO A 302 9.01 -2.59 5.96
N LYS A 303 9.22 -1.75 4.95
CA LYS A 303 10.42 -0.92 4.81
C LYS A 303 10.16 0.42 5.52
N ILE A 304 10.99 0.72 6.51
CA ILE A 304 10.89 1.93 7.33
C ILE A 304 12.26 2.59 7.38
N GLU A 305 12.30 3.89 7.10
CA GLU A 305 13.48 4.75 7.17
C GLU A 305 13.12 5.98 8.01
N ASP A 306 13.88 6.26 9.06
CA ASP A 306 13.65 7.38 9.99
C ASP A 306 12.23 7.45 10.58
N GLY A 307 11.64 6.27 10.86
CA GLY A 307 10.28 6.15 11.40
C GLY A 307 9.16 6.35 10.37
N LYS A 308 9.51 6.53 9.09
CA LYS A 308 8.57 6.69 7.97
C LYS A 308 8.58 5.45 7.09
N ARG A 309 7.41 5.03 6.62
CA ARG A 309 7.33 3.94 5.64
C ARG A 309 7.72 4.47 4.26
N THR A 310 8.55 3.72 3.52
CA THR A 310 9.08 4.17 2.23
C THR A 310 8.89 3.13 1.12
N ARG A 311 8.70 3.60 -0.11
CA ARG A 311 8.63 2.75 -1.30
C ARG A 311 10.03 2.26 -1.68
N PHE A 312 10.17 0.99 -2.05
CA PHE A 312 11.43 0.46 -2.57
C PHE A 312 11.35 0.32 -4.08
N ILE A 313 12.33 0.87 -4.80
CA ILE A 313 12.35 0.96 -6.26
C ILE A 313 13.72 0.46 -6.78
N TYR A 314 13.67 -0.33 -7.85
CA TYR A 314 14.79 -0.67 -8.70
C TYR A 314 14.59 -0.07 -10.09
N ASP A 315 15.68 0.45 -10.64
CA ASP A 315 15.75 0.86 -12.04
C ASP A 315 15.85 -0.39 -12.94
N ALA A 316 14.92 -0.53 -13.90
CA ALA A 316 14.98 -1.56 -14.93
C ALA A 316 15.60 -1.05 -16.23
#